data_AF-A0A967T3Z7-F1
#
_entry.id   AF-A0A967T3Z7-F1
#
_cell.length_a   1.000
_cell.length_b   1.000
_cell.length_c   1.000
_cell.angle_alpha   90.00
_cell.angle_beta   90.00
_cell.angle_gamma   90.00
#
_symmetry.space_group_name_H-M   'P 1'
#
loop_
_entity.id
_entity.type
_entity.pdbx_description
1 polymer ?
#
loop_
_entity_poly.entity_id
_entity_poly.type
_entity_poly.pdbx_seq_one_letter_code
_entity_poly.pdbx_strand_id
1 'polypeptide(L)'
;MSSMNAFYAQSGGVTAVINATASAVIETARKHRKHISNVYAGRNGIIGALTEDMIDTNRESAATIRGLRHTPGGAFGSARYKLKSIEENRAEY
;
A
#
# COMPACT_ATOMS: atom_id res chain seq x y z
N MET A 1 9.56 -20.51 -10.26
CA MET A 1 8.30 -19.91 -9.78
C MET A 1 8.43 -18.41 -9.88
N SER A 2 7.43 -17.70 -10.40
CA SER A 2 7.42 -16.22 -10.36
C SER A 2 7.19 -15.76 -8.92
N SER A 3 7.90 -14.73 -8.48
CA SER A 3 7.67 -14.08 -7.19
C SER A 3 6.24 -13.52 -7.10
N MET A 4 5.68 -13.52 -5.89
CA MET A 4 4.35 -12.98 -5.63
C MET A 4 4.37 -11.44 -5.64
N ASN A 5 3.21 -10.83 -5.83
CA ASN A 5 3.03 -9.39 -5.63
C ASN A 5 2.74 -9.11 -4.14
N ALA A 6 3.00 -7.89 -3.70
CA ALA A 6 2.61 -7.40 -2.38
C ALA A 6 1.53 -6.32 -2.51
N PHE A 7 0.69 -6.22 -1.48
CA PHE A 7 -0.29 -5.16 -1.31
C PHE A 7 0.06 -4.33 -0.07
N TYR A 8 -0.03 -3.01 -0.19
CA TYR A 8 0.21 -2.06 0.89
C TYR A 8 -1.01 -1.14 1.06
N ALA A 9 -1.42 -0.88 2.29
CA ALA A 9 -2.51 0.05 2.58
C ALA A 9 -2.24 0.83 3.86
N GLN A 10 -2.69 2.07 3.90
CA GLN A 10 -2.70 2.92 5.09
C GLN A 10 -4.10 2.88 5.70
N SER A 11 -4.19 2.77 7.02
CA SER A 11 -5.46 2.65 7.74
C SER A 11 -5.48 3.56 8.97
N GLY A 12 -6.67 4.04 9.33
CA GLY A 12 -6.89 4.94 10.44
C GLY A 12 -6.45 6.38 10.17
N GLY A 13 -6.16 7.12 11.25
CA GLY A 13 -5.66 8.49 11.15
C GLY A 13 -4.22 8.51 10.63
N VAL A 14 -3.96 9.30 9.60
CA VAL A 14 -2.61 9.47 9.04
C VAL A 14 -1.71 10.26 10.00
N THR A 15 -0.40 10.08 9.87
CA THR A 15 0.61 10.77 10.69
C THR A 15 1.55 11.59 9.82
N ALA A 16 2.38 12.43 10.45
CA ALA A 16 3.42 13.18 9.74
C ALA A 16 4.49 12.30 9.08
N VAL A 17 4.59 11.01 9.46
CA VAL A 17 5.71 10.13 9.08
C VAL A 17 5.30 8.83 8.40
N ILE A 18 4.00 8.53 8.27
CA ILE A 18 3.53 7.25 7.70
C ILE A 18 4.01 7.02 6.25
N ASN A 19 4.21 8.09 5.47
CA ASN A 19 4.77 8.00 4.13
C ASN A 19 6.25 7.62 4.10
N ALA A 20 7.02 7.85 5.17
CA ALA A 20 8.38 7.33 5.28
C ALA A 20 8.39 5.80 5.35
N THR A 21 7.43 5.21 6.08
CA THR A 21 7.20 3.76 6.07
C THR A 21 6.80 3.28 4.68
N ALA A 22 5.89 3.99 4.01
CA ALA A 22 5.46 3.64 2.65
C ALA A 22 6.64 3.64 1.65
N SER A 23 7.48 4.68 1.67
CA SER A 23 8.73 4.75 0.89
C SER A 23 9.60 3.53 1.16
N ALA A 24 9.86 3.22 2.43
CA ALA A 24 10.76 2.14 2.81
C ALA A 24 10.25 0.76 2.34
N VAL A 25 8.94 0.49 2.47
CA VAL A 25 8.32 -0.76 1.99
C VAL A 25 8.51 -0.90 0.48
N ILE A 26 8.15 0.13 -0.29
CA ILE A 26 8.20 0.09 -1.76
C ILE A 26 9.65 -0.01 -2.25
N GLU A 27 10.56 0.79 -1.71
CA GLU A 27 11.97 0.75 -2.07
C GLU A 27 12.62 -0.60 -1.74
N THR A 28 12.29 -1.18 -0.58
CA THR A 28 12.82 -2.49 -0.19
C THR A 28 12.29 -3.59 -1.10
N ALA A 29 10.98 -3.63 -1.37
CA ALA A 29 10.41 -4.59 -2.31
C ALA A 29 11.05 -4.47 -3.70
N ARG A 30 11.27 -3.24 -4.20
CA ARG A 30 11.97 -2.99 -5.47
C ARG A 30 13.41 -3.49 -5.49
N LYS A 31 14.12 -3.52 -4.35
CA LYS A 31 15.46 -4.11 -4.23
C LYS A 31 15.44 -5.65 -4.19
N HIS A 32 14.34 -6.24 -3.76
CA HIS A 32 14.18 -7.68 -3.55
C HIS A 32 13.18 -8.29 -4.54
N ARG A 33 13.26 -7.92 -5.83
CA ARG A 33 12.30 -8.39 -6.86
C ARG A 33 12.24 -9.90 -7.07
N LYS A 34 13.27 -10.65 -6.66
CA LYS A 34 13.26 -12.11 -6.65
C LYS A 34 12.25 -12.70 -5.65
N HIS A 35 11.85 -11.92 -4.64
CA HIS A 35 10.90 -12.31 -3.60
C HIS A 35 9.55 -11.61 -3.77
N ILE A 36 9.56 -10.33 -4.17
CA ILE A 36 8.34 -9.52 -4.38
C ILE A 36 8.38 -8.87 -5.76
N SER A 37 7.54 -9.33 -6.68
CA SER A 37 7.52 -8.85 -8.07
C SER A 37 7.13 -7.37 -8.15
N ASN A 38 6.01 -7.02 -7.53
CA ASN A 38 5.40 -5.69 -7.58
C ASN A 38 4.78 -5.32 -6.23
N VAL A 39 4.62 -4.03 -5.97
CA VAL A 39 3.84 -3.51 -4.84
C VAL A 39 2.67 -2.70 -5.40
N TYR A 40 1.46 -3.09 -5.05
CA TYR A 40 0.25 -2.31 -5.28
C TYR A 40 -0.16 -1.63 -3.99
N ALA A 41 -0.61 -0.38 -4.07
CA ALA A 41 -1.15 0.35 -2.93
C ALA A 41 -2.67 0.49 -3.06
N GLY A 42 -3.42 0.25 -1.98
CA GLY A 42 -4.86 0.47 -1.97
C GLY A 42 -5.19 1.96 -1.92
N ARG A 43 -5.99 2.46 -2.87
CA ARG A 43 -6.50 3.83 -2.77
C ARG A 43 -7.44 3.94 -1.58
N ASN A 44 -7.21 4.94 -0.73
CA ASN A 44 -7.98 5.14 0.50
C ASN A 44 -7.95 3.92 1.44
N GLY A 45 -6.79 3.26 1.55
CA GLY A 45 -6.59 2.14 2.46
C GLY A 45 -7.23 0.85 1.98
N ILE A 46 -7.84 0.10 2.90
CA ILE A 46 -8.42 -1.22 2.60
C ILE A 46 -9.60 -1.16 1.63
N ILE A 47 -10.30 -0.02 1.57
CA ILE A 47 -11.41 0.18 0.63
C ILE A 47 -10.95 0.00 -0.82
N GLY A 48 -9.74 0.44 -1.16
CA GLY A 48 -9.19 0.25 -2.50
C GLY A 48 -9.00 -1.23 -2.87
N ALA A 49 -8.75 -2.11 -1.88
CA ALA A 49 -8.74 -3.56 -2.16
C ALA A 49 -10.16 -4.08 -2.41
N LEU A 50 -11.11 -3.70 -1.56
CA LEU A 50 -12.51 -4.17 -1.64
C LEU A 50 -13.24 -3.69 -2.90
N THR A 51 -12.78 -2.59 -3.49
CA THR A 51 -13.39 -1.96 -4.68
C THR A 51 -12.51 -2.08 -5.92
N GLU A 52 -11.43 -2.86 -5.84
CA GLU A 52 -10.44 -3.05 -6.92
C GLU A 52 -9.78 -1.74 -7.43
N ASP A 53 -9.81 -0.66 -6.64
CA ASP A 53 -9.10 0.60 -6.90
C ASP A 53 -7.69 0.56 -6.30
N MET A 54 -6.79 -0.05 -7.07
CA MET A 54 -5.38 -0.21 -6.71
C MET A 54 -4.47 0.72 -7.51
N ILE A 55 -3.43 1.21 -6.85
CA ILE A 55 -2.36 2.04 -7.42
C ILE A 55 -1.15 1.14 -7.69
N ASP A 56 -0.77 1.00 -8.96
CA ASP A 56 0.50 0.36 -9.33
C ASP A 56 1.67 1.30 -9.02
N THR A 57 2.41 1.00 -7.95
CA THR A 57 3.53 1.83 -7.53
C THR A 57 4.69 1.79 -8.52
N ASN A 58 4.77 0.85 -9.46
CA ASN A 58 5.83 0.82 -10.47
C ASN A 58 5.71 1.96 -11.48
N ARG A 59 4.53 2.55 -11.63
CA ARG A 59 4.30 3.73 -12.49
C ARG A 59 4.94 4.98 -11.92
N GLU A 60 5.28 4.98 -10.63
CA GLU A 60 5.93 6.09 -9.95
C GLU A 60 7.46 6.01 -10.06
N SER A 61 8.06 7.16 -10.36
CA SER A 61 9.52 7.27 -10.44
C SER A 61 10.19 6.93 -9.09
N ALA A 62 11.45 6.49 -9.14
CA ALA A 62 12.21 6.26 -7.91
C ALA A 62 12.38 7.54 -7.08
N ALA A 63 12.44 8.71 -7.72
CA ALA A 63 12.49 10.00 -7.03
C ALA A 63 11.17 10.32 -6.32
N THR A 64 10.03 10.07 -6.97
CA THR A 64 8.70 10.25 -6.38
C THR A 64 8.54 9.39 -5.13
N ILE A 65 8.88 8.10 -5.21
CA ILE A 65 8.79 7.20 -4.06
C ILE A 65 9.71 7.67 -2.92
N ARG A 66 10.96 8.08 -3.20
CA ARG A 66 11.84 8.64 -2.16
C ARG A 66 11.29 9.90 -1.52
N GLY A 67 10.63 10.75 -2.32
CA GLY A 67 10.02 12.00 -1.86
C GLY A 67 8.99 11.77 -0.74
N LEU A 68 8.33 10.61 -0.73
CA LEU A 68 7.36 10.23 0.32
C LEU A 68 7.95 10.32 1.74
N ARG A 69 9.27 10.09 1.91
CA ARG A 69 9.94 10.23 3.22
C ARG A 69 9.82 11.62 3.83
N HIS A 70 9.60 12.64 3.01
CA HIS A 70 9.50 14.05 3.42
C HIS A 70 8.09 14.62 3.27
N THR A 71 7.09 13.79 2.97
CA THR A 71 5.71 14.20 2.75
C THR A 71 4.82 13.72 3.92
N PRO A 72 4.20 14.62 4.70
CA PRO A 72 3.28 14.20 5.77
C PRO A 72 1.95 13.67 5.23
N GLY A 73 1.15 13.04 6.10
CA GLY A 73 -0.16 12.50 5.75
C GLY A 73 -0.07 11.15 5.05
N GLY A 74 -1.15 10.72 4.39
CA GLY A 74 -1.22 9.43 3.69
C GLY A 74 -1.22 9.61 2.19
N ALA A 75 -0.09 9.36 1.52
CA ALA A 75 0.07 9.59 0.08
C ALA A 75 -0.83 8.71 -0.80
N PHE A 76 -1.32 7.59 -0.27
CA PHE A 76 -2.25 6.70 -0.96
C PHE A 76 -3.69 6.85 -0.45
N GLY A 77 -3.94 7.80 0.47
CA GLY A 77 -5.16 7.90 1.23
C GLY A 77 -5.26 6.82 2.32
N SER A 78 -6.23 6.98 3.22
CA SER A 78 -6.49 6.05 4.32
C SER A 78 -8.00 5.92 4.52
N ALA A 79 -8.43 4.88 5.22
CA ALA A 79 -9.83 4.69 5.61
C ALA A 79 -9.96 4.36 7.10
N ARG A 80 -11.13 4.68 7.66
CA ARG A 80 -11.60 4.21 8.97
C ARG A 80 -12.55 3.02 8.81
N TYR A 81 -12.24 2.13 7.86
CA TYR A 81 -13.01 0.91 7.63
C TYR A 81 -12.42 -0.24 8.43
N LYS A 82 -13.26 -0.89 9.24
CA LYS A 82 -12.89 -2.06 10.00
C LYS A 82 -13.48 -3.28 9.29
N LEU A 83 -12.61 -4.13 8.75
CA LEU A 83 -13.03 -5.43 8.23
C LEU A 83 -13.68 -6.23 9.35
N LYS A 84 -14.79 -6.90 9.00
CA LYS A 84 -15.42 -7.89 9.86
C LYS A 84 -14.57 -9.17 9.87
N SER A 85 -14.86 -10.11 10.76
CA SER A 85 -14.16 -11.40 10.71
C SER A 85 -14.54 -12.16 9.44
N ILE A 86 -13.70 -13.12 9.05
CA ILE A 86 -13.97 -13.96 7.87
C ILE A 86 -15.24 -14.79 8.03
N GLU A 87 -15.60 -15.17 9.26
CA GLU A 87 -16.86 -15.88 9.55
C GLU A 87 -18.08 -14.98 9.33
N GLU A 88 -17.97 -13.69 9.65
CA GLU A 88 -19.04 -12.72 9.52
C GLU A 88 -19.22 -12.20 8.09
N ASN A 89 -18.11 -12.07 7.33
CA ASN A 89 -18.16 -11.54 5.96
C ASN A 89 -17.09 -12.14 5.05
N ARG A 90 -17.35 -13.35 4.54
CA ARG A 90 -16.46 -14.03 3.59
C ARG A 90 -16.28 -13.29 2.26
N ALA A 91 -17.18 -12.39 1.87
CA ALA A 91 -17.10 -11.72 0.57
C ALA A 91 -15.95 -10.69 0.49
N GLU A 92 -15.43 -10.24 1.63
CA GLU A 92 -14.33 -9.27 1.71
C GLU A 92 -12.93 -9.92 1.78
N TYR A 93 -12.83 -11.25 1.64
CA TYR A 93 -11.61 -12.06 1.80
C TYR A 93 -11.42 -13.06 0.66
#